data_AF-A0A9P1ZXX4-F1
#
_entry.id   AF-A0A9P1ZXX4-F1
#
_cell.length_a   1.000
_cell.length_b   1.000
_cell.length_c   1.000
_cell.angle_alpha   90.00
_cell.angle_beta   90.00
_cell.angle_gamma   90.00
#
_symmetry.space_group_name_H-M   'P 1'
#
loop_
_entity.id
_entity.type
_entity.pdbx_description
1 polymer ?
#
loop_
_entity_poly.entity_id
_entity_poly.type
_entity_poly.pdbx_seq_one_letter_code
_entity_poly.pdbx_strand_id
1 'polypeptide(L)'
;MDNGIFIVATIFIVNILYVTIYTVRLLLTMKGYRYLAALSSVFEMIIYVVALSLVLDNLNNIANVLAYAIGFGVGIIVGMKIEERIALGYITVNVITKEYNLDLPNQIRDLGYGVTSWLASGRDG
;
A
#
# COMPACT_ATOMS: atom_id res chain seq x y z
N MET A 1 -12.01 26.32 -25.99
CA MET A 1 -10.62 25.86 -25.72
C MET A 1 -10.52 25.19 -24.34
N ASP A 2 -11.67 24.83 -23.75
CA ASP A 2 -11.78 24.40 -22.34
C ASP A 2 -11.73 22.87 -22.16
N ASN A 3 -11.87 22.11 -23.24
CA ASN A 3 -11.94 20.64 -23.18
C ASN A 3 -10.58 20.00 -22.89
N GLY A 4 -9.46 20.63 -23.27
CA GLY A 4 -8.12 20.04 -23.09
C GLY A 4 -7.72 19.93 -21.62
N ILE A 5 -7.94 20.99 -20.84
CA ILE A 5 -7.61 21.01 -19.40
C ILE A 5 -8.51 20.02 -18.63
N PHE A 6 -9.79 19.93 -19.01
CA PHE A 6 -10.72 18.97 -18.41
C PHE A 6 -10.31 17.52 -18.68
N ILE A 7 -9.83 17.21 -19.89
CA ILE A 7 -9.31 15.89 -20.25
C ILE A 7 -8.05 15.57 -19.42
N VAL A 8 -7.10 16.50 -19.32
CA VAL A 8 -5.86 16.33 -18.53
C VAL A 8 -6.20 16.05 -17.06
N ALA A 9 -7.11 16.83 -16.48
CA ALA A 9 -7.54 16.67 -15.08
C ALA A 9 -8.25 15.33 -14.85
N THR A 10 -9.08 14.89 -15.81
CA THR A 10 -9.75 13.59 -15.75
C THR A 10 -8.75 12.45 -15.81
N ILE A 11 -7.75 12.52 -16.71
CA ILE A 11 -6.65 11.54 -16.79
C ILE A 11 -5.91 11.47 -15.45
N PHE A 12 -5.60 12.63 -14.86
CA PHE A 12 -4.92 12.71 -13.57
C PHE A 12 -5.72 12.04 -12.44
N ILE A 13 -7.03 12.32 -12.36
CA ILE A 13 -7.91 11.76 -11.32
C ILE A 13 -8.16 10.26 -11.52
N VAL A 14 -8.33 9.80 -12.76
CA VAL A 14 -8.46 8.36 -13.03
C VAL A 14 -7.16 7.63 -12.70
N ASN A 15 -6.02 8.25 -13.01
CA ASN A 15 -4.72 7.64 -12.72
C ASN A 15 -4.44 7.56 -11.22
N ILE A 16 -4.71 8.62 -10.44
CA ILE A 16 -4.51 8.58 -8.99
C ILE A 16 -5.38 7.48 -8.35
N LEU A 17 -6.63 7.32 -8.81
CA LEU A 17 -7.52 6.24 -8.36
C LEU A 17 -6.99 4.86 -8.72
N TYR A 18 -6.55 4.67 -9.97
CA TYR A 18 -5.93 3.43 -10.44
C TYR A 18 -4.73 3.05 -9.56
N VAL A 19 -3.80 3.98 -9.38
CA VAL A 19 -2.55 3.71 -8.66
C VAL A 19 -2.80 3.50 -7.16
N THR A 20 -3.76 4.21 -6.59
CA THR A 20 -4.21 3.98 -5.21
C THR A 20 -4.70 2.53 -5.03
N ILE A 21 -5.56 2.04 -5.92
CA ILE A 21 -6.09 0.67 -5.87
C ILE A 21 -4.97 -0.35 -6.10
N TYR A 22 -4.08 -0.09 -7.05
CA TYR A 22 -2.90 -0.90 -7.31
C TYR A 22 -2.04 -1.07 -6.04
N THR A 23 -1.75 0.04 -5.34
CA THR A 23 -0.97 0.03 -4.10
C THR A 23 -1.67 -0.76 -3.01
N VAL A 24 -2.98 -0.58 -2.82
CA VAL A 24 -3.75 -1.33 -1.83
C VAL A 24 -3.74 -2.83 -2.13
N ARG A 25 -3.93 -3.24 -3.39
CA ARG A 25 -3.82 -4.66 -3.79
C ARG A 25 -2.44 -5.22 -3.49
N LEU A 26 -1.39 -4.48 -3.83
CA LEU A 26 0.00 -4.91 -3.60
C LEU A 26 0.23 -5.18 -2.10
N LEU A 27 -0.22 -4.27 -1.24
CA LEU A 27 -0.13 -4.42 0.22
C LEU A 27 -0.99 -5.58 0.74
N LEU A 28 -2.21 -5.77 0.25
CA LEU A 28 -3.07 -6.92 0.58
C LEU A 28 -2.41 -8.26 0.21
N THR A 29 -1.71 -8.29 -0.92
CA THR A 29 -0.99 -9.47 -1.40
C THR A 29 0.21 -9.77 -0.50
N MET A 30 1.00 -8.76 -0.13
CA MET A 30 2.12 -8.90 0.80
C MET A 30 1.68 -9.37 2.19
N LYS A 31 0.49 -8.96 2.65
CA LYS A 31 -0.10 -9.38 3.93
C LYS A 31 -0.78 -10.76 3.90
N GLY A 32 -0.86 -11.40 2.73
CA GLY A 32 -1.41 -12.76 2.59
C GLY A 32 -2.94 -12.85 2.45
N TYR A 33 -3.65 -11.73 2.25
CA TYR A 33 -5.10 -11.73 2.02
C TYR A 33 -5.46 -12.14 0.57
N ARG A 34 -5.27 -13.43 0.26
CA ARG A 34 -5.35 -13.99 -1.11
C ARG A 34 -6.67 -13.71 -1.84
N TYR A 35 -7.81 -13.92 -1.18
CA TYR A 35 -9.13 -13.77 -1.82
C TYR A 35 -9.51 -12.30 -2.05
N LEU A 36 -9.24 -11.42 -1.08
CA LEU A 36 -9.49 -9.98 -1.22
C LEU A 36 -8.57 -9.37 -2.27
N ALA A 37 -7.30 -9.79 -2.31
CA ALA A 37 -6.36 -9.37 -3.34
C ALA A 37 -6.81 -9.82 -4.74
N ALA A 38 -7.28 -11.07 -4.90
CA ALA A 38 -7.76 -11.59 -6.18
C ALA A 38 -9.00 -10.84 -6.69
N LEU A 39 -9.99 -10.61 -5.83
CA LEU A 39 -11.19 -9.84 -6.20
C LEU A 39 -10.84 -8.40 -6.58
N SER A 40 -10.01 -7.73 -5.76
CA SER A 40 -9.55 -6.37 -6.02
C SER A 40 -8.77 -6.27 -7.34
N SER A 41 -8.02 -7.31 -7.71
CA SER A 41 -7.24 -7.35 -8.97
C SER A 41 -8.12 -7.30 -10.20
N VAL A 42 -9.29 -7.94 -10.17
CA VAL A 42 -10.22 -7.95 -11.31
C VAL A 42 -10.78 -6.55 -11.55
N PHE A 43 -11.24 -5.88 -10.49
CA PHE A 43 -11.74 -4.50 -10.58
C PHE A 43 -10.65 -3.52 -11.00
N GLU A 44 -9.45 -3.65 -10.44
CA GLU A 44 -8.31 -2.84 -10.85
C GLU A 44 -7.99 -3.00 -12.33
N MET A 45 -8.00 -4.23 -12.86
CA MET A 45 -7.64 -4.46 -14.26
C MET A 45 -8.59 -3.77 -15.23
N ILE A 46 -9.88 -3.67 -14.88
CA ILE A 46 -10.87 -2.91 -15.66
C ILE A 46 -10.51 -1.42 -15.67
N ILE A 47 -10.21 -0.86 -14.49
CA ILE A 47 -9.81 0.56 -14.36
C ILE A 47 -8.50 0.81 -15.10
N TYR A 48 -7.54 -0.12 -15.04
CA TYR A 48 -6.26 -0.04 -15.73
C TYR A 48 -6.44 0.09 -17.24
N VAL A 49 -7.25 -0.80 -17.84
CA VAL A 49 -7.49 -0.78 -19.29
C VAL A 49 -8.12 0.54 -19.71
N VAL A 50 -9.13 1.03 -18.96
CA VAL A 50 -9.78 2.32 -19.25
C VAL A 50 -8.80 3.49 -19.11
N ALA A 51 -8.01 3.51 -18.04
CA ALA A 51 -7.01 4.55 -17.80
C ALA A 51 -5.94 4.56 -18.88
N LEU A 52 -5.46 3.38 -19.28
CA LEU A 52 -4.45 3.22 -20.31
C LEU A 52 -4.97 3.68 -21.67
N SER A 53 -6.17 3.26 -22.08
CA SER A 53 -6.80 3.72 -23.32
C SER A 53 -6.92 5.24 -23.37
N LEU A 54 -7.33 5.88 -22.27
CA LEU A 54 -7.49 7.33 -22.20
C LEU A 54 -6.17 8.08 -22.39
N VAL A 55 -5.08 7.53 -21.86
CA VAL A 55 -3.72 8.10 -22.02
C VAL A 55 -3.22 7.88 -23.44
N LEU A 56 -3.43 6.68 -23.98
CA LEU A 56 -3.01 6.31 -25.33
C LEU A 56 -3.67 7.20 -26.41
N ASP A 57 -4.96 7.48 -26.27
CA ASP A 57 -5.70 8.36 -27.19
C ASP A 57 -5.23 9.83 -27.14
N ASN A 58 -4.55 10.21 -26.06
CA ASN A 58 -4.13 11.59 -25.79
C ASN A 58 -2.60 11.78 -25.79
N LEU A 59 -1.86 10.86 -26.43
CA LEU A 59 -0.38 10.87 -26.49
C LEU A 59 0.23 12.11 -27.16
N ASN A 60 -0.52 12.77 -28.04
CA ASN A 60 -0.04 13.92 -28.81
C ASN A 60 0.29 15.13 -27.94
N ASN A 61 -0.07 15.13 -26.66
CA ASN A 61 0.23 16.22 -25.73
C ASN A 61 1.12 15.73 -24.58
N ILE A 62 2.37 16.21 -24.56
CA ILE A 62 3.37 15.89 -23.53
C ILE A 62 2.90 16.23 -22.11
N ALA A 63 1.98 17.20 -21.98
CA ALA A 63 1.38 17.56 -20.70
C ALA A 63 0.54 16.41 -20.09
N ASN A 64 -0.10 15.58 -20.93
CA ASN A 64 -0.87 14.42 -20.46
C ASN A 64 0.04 13.31 -19.92
N VAL A 65 1.19 13.11 -20.55
CA VAL A 65 2.21 12.14 -20.11
C VAL A 65 2.81 12.59 -18.78
N LEU A 66 3.12 13.87 -18.63
CA LEU A 66 3.57 14.46 -17.36
C LEU A 66 2.51 14.34 -16.26
N ALA A 67 1.25 14.66 -16.57
CA ALA A 67 0.14 14.50 -15.63
C ALA A 67 -0.03 13.04 -15.19
N TYR A 68 0.12 12.08 -16.10
CA TYR A 68 0.10 10.65 -15.77
C TYR A 68 1.25 10.26 -14.84
N ALA A 69 2.49 10.70 -15.13
CA ALA A 69 3.65 10.39 -14.29
C ALA A 69 3.54 11.00 -12.87
N ILE A 70 3.07 12.24 -12.77
CA ILE A 70 2.84 12.91 -11.48
C ILE A 70 1.68 12.25 -10.73
N GLY A 71 0.58 11.95 -11.43
CA GLY A 71 -0.58 11.25 -10.88
C GLY A 71 -0.21 9.89 -10.27
N PHE A 72 0.73 9.19 -10.91
CA PHE A 72 1.27 7.94 -10.40
C PHE A 72 2.02 8.12 -9.09
N GLY A 73 2.92 9.10 -9.01
CA GLY A 73 3.64 9.40 -7.77
C GLY A 73 2.70 9.79 -6.62
N VAL A 74 1.72 10.67 -6.89
CA VAL A 74 0.75 11.09 -5.87
C VAL A 74 -0.16 9.93 -5.45
N GLY A 75 -0.57 9.08 -6.41
CA GLY A 75 -1.41 7.90 -6.15
C GLY A 75 -0.75 6.90 -5.20
N ILE A 76 0.57 6.72 -5.30
CA ILE A 76 1.31 5.87 -4.35
C ILE A 76 1.23 6.44 -2.93
N ILE A 77 1.45 7.74 -2.76
CA ILE A 77 1.39 8.39 -1.43
C ILE A 77 -0.02 8.27 -0.83
N VAL A 78 -1.05 8.51 -1.64
CA VAL A 78 -2.45 8.38 -1.21
C VAL A 78 -2.79 6.93 -0.87
N GLY A 79 -2.38 5.97 -1.71
CA GLY A 79 -2.57 4.54 -1.48
C GLY A 79 -1.93 4.05 -0.19
N MET A 80 -0.69 4.46 0.08
CA MET A 80 -0.01 4.15 1.35
C MET A 80 -0.74 4.76 2.55
N LYS A 81 -1.18 6.02 2.45
CA LYS A 81 -1.91 6.69 3.55
C LYS A 81 -3.28 6.07 3.81
N ILE A 82 -3.94 5.57 2.76
CA ILE A 82 -5.18 4.80 2.90
C ILE A 82 -4.88 3.48 3.60
N GLU A 83 -3.86 2.74 3.19
CA GLU A 83 -3.52 1.47 3.86
C GLU A 83 -3.14 1.67 5.34
N GLU A 84 -2.36 2.70 5.66
CA GLU A 84 -2.02 3.06 7.04
C GLU A 84 -3.28 3.25 7.90
N ARG A 85 -4.34 3.86 7.34
CA ARG A 85 -5.64 4.02 8.00
C ARG A 85 -6.44 2.74 8.12
N ILE A 86 -6.31 1.80 7.18
CA ILE A 86 -7.03 0.52 7.23
C ILE A 86 -6.37 -0.43 8.25
N ALA A 87 -5.12 -0.15 8.69
CA ALA A 87 -4.43 -0.85 9.77
C ALA A 87 -4.49 -2.38 9.62
N LEU A 88 -4.28 -2.86 8.39
CA LEU A 88 -4.41 -4.28 8.05
C LEU A 88 -3.22 -5.07 8.61
N GLY A 89 -3.18 -5.36 9.91
CA GLY A 89 -2.26 -6.35 10.45
C GLY A 89 -1.66 -6.00 11.79
N TYR A 90 -0.95 -6.99 12.32
CA TYR A 90 -0.22 -6.90 13.59
C TYR A 90 1.26 -6.66 13.28
N ILE A 91 1.87 -5.69 13.97
CA ILE A 91 3.32 -5.49 13.93
C ILE A 91 3.92 -6.44 14.96
N THR A 92 4.61 -7.49 14.50
CA THR A 92 5.36 -8.39 15.40
C THR A 92 6.75 -7.83 15.63
N VAL A 93 7.03 -7.38 16.85
CA VAL A 93 8.37 -6.94 17.27
C VAL A 93 9.07 -8.09 17.97
N ASN A 94 10.21 -8.53 17.42
CA ASN A 94 11.07 -9.53 18.07
C ASN A 94 12.21 -8.83 18.79
N VAL A 95 12.23 -8.92 20.12
CA VAL A 95 13.32 -8.39 20.95
C VAL A 95 14.12 -9.58 21.47
N ILE A 96 15.41 -9.62 21.15
CA ILE A 96 16.34 -10.63 21.66
C ILE A 96 17.20 -9.94 22.73
N THR A 97 17.04 -10.35 23.99
CA THR A 97 17.86 -9.88 25.11
C THR A 97 18.79 -11.00 25.57
N LYS A 98 20.02 -10.65 25.96
CA LYS A 98 20.98 -11.59 26.58
C LYS A 98 20.69 -11.80 28.07
N GLU A 99 20.00 -10.86 28.71
CA GLU A 99 19.69 -10.91 30.14
C GLU A 99 18.30 -11.46 30.37
N TYR A 100 18.22 -12.63 31.02
CA TYR A 100 16.97 -13.29 31.41
C TYR A 100 16.20 -12.56 32.54
N ASN A 101 16.88 -11.65 33.25
CA ASN A 101 16.35 -10.99 34.47
C ASN A 101 15.41 -9.82 34.22
N LEU A 102 15.13 -9.46 32.97
CA LEU A 102 14.14 -8.44 32.70
C LEU A 102 12.76 -9.09 32.76
N ASP A 103 11.93 -8.66 33.71
CA ASP A 103 10.50 -8.95 33.77
C ASP A 103 9.71 -8.30 32.61
N LEU A 104 10.40 -8.04 31.50
CA LEU A 104 9.94 -7.43 30.26
C LEU A 104 8.68 -8.10 29.71
N PRO A 105 8.57 -9.46 29.71
CA PRO A 105 7.36 -10.11 29.24
C PRO A 105 6.13 -9.73 30.06
N ASN A 106 6.28 -9.54 31.38
CA ASN A 106 5.17 -9.17 32.25
C ASN A 106 4.87 -7.68 32.16
N GLN A 107 5.89 -6.81 32.12
CA GLN A 107 5.70 -5.37 31.90
C GLN A 107 4.95 -5.08 30.60
N ILE A 108 5.26 -5.80 29.51
CA ILE A 108 4.57 -5.63 28.22
C ILE A 108 3.15 -6.23 28.26
N ARG A 109 2.91 -7.29 29.04
CA ARG A 109 1.55 -7.82 29.27
C ARG A 109 0.68 -6.87 30.08
N ASP A 110 1.24 -6.20 31.09
CA ASP A 110 0.55 -5.19 31.89
C ASP A 110 0.13 -3.98 31.06
N LEU A 111 0.88 -3.69 29.98
CA LEU A 111 0.53 -2.69 28.97
C LEU A 111 -0.55 -3.16 27.98
N GLY A 112 -1.04 -4.40 28.08
CA GLY A 112 -2.12 -4.96 27.27
C GLY A 112 -1.67 -5.62 25.96
N TYR A 113 -0.37 -5.84 25.74
CA TYR A 113 0.14 -6.48 24.54
C TYR A 113 0.32 -8.00 24.72
N GLY A 114 0.01 -8.77 23.67
CA GLY A 114 0.25 -10.20 23.63
C GLY A 114 1.75 -10.50 23.45
N VAL A 115 2.36 -11.15 24.45
CA VAL A 115 3.79 -11.52 24.42
C VAL A 115 3.96 -13.01 24.60
N THR A 116 4.69 -13.62 23.67
CA THR A 116 5.20 -14.98 23.78
C THR A 116 6.69 -14.91 24.08
N SER A 117 7.12 -15.50 25.19
CA SER A 117 8.53 -15.61 25.58
C SER A 117 8.97 -17.06 25.47
N TRP A 118 10.08 -17.33 24.79
CA TRP A 118 10.69 -18.65 24.74
C TRP A 118 12.19 -18.54 24.97
N LEU A 119 12.78 -19.59 25.54
CA LEU A 119 14.22 -19.70 25.69
C LEU A 119 14.80 -20.18 24.36
N ALA A 120 15.64 -19.36 23.73
CA ALA A 120 16.40 -19.73 22.54
C ALA A 120 17.89 -19.76 22.93
N SER A 121 18.64 -20.73 22.43
CA SER A 121 20.10 -20.82 22.65
C SER A 121 20.82 -20.65 21.31
N GLY A 122 21.66 -19.63 21.22
CA GLY A 122 22.44 -19.27 20.04
C GLY A 122 23.93 -19.57 20.20
N ARG A 123 24.70 -19.40 19.12
CA ARG A 123 26.16 -19.64 19.12
C ARG A 123 26.91 -18.74 20.12
N ASP A 124 26.36 -17.58 20.45
CA ASP A 124 26.93 -16.57 21.35
C ASP A 124 26.01 -16.27 22.57
N GLY A 125 25.13 -17.21 22.94
CA GLY A 125 24.12 -17.08 24.00
C GLY A 125 22.72 -17.35 23.50
#